data_AF-A0A7Y2BHQ9-F1
#
_entry.id   AF-A0A7Y2BHQ9-F1
#
_cell.length_a   1.000
_cell.length_b   1.000
_cell.length_c   1.000
_cell.angle_alpha   90.00
_cell.angle_beta   90.00
_cell.angle_gamma   90.00
#
_symmetry.space_group_name_H-M   'P 1'
#
loop_
_entity.id
_entity.type
_entity.pdbx_description
1 polymer ?
#
loop_
_entity_poly.entity_id
_entity_poly.type
_entity_poly.pdbx_seq_one_letter_code
_entity_poly.pdbx_strand_id
1 'polypeptide(L)'
;MLEDFDNPDGTVTAMIMAEVASQIEEAFEDSQSSDFYNEILDVIEATIVWLDQETDEDGNLDLAEEGLGTFRAPSGALAVDHTCTGWGDTETNDPENGTLTLALTLGGGNIGALVWGFADDCKYLVRGLRASYDGDIAVYFGRPVAPSEPIAELESVFAAAGTIGFGGVTASLNEAFRITESGRFDLLIRLRDRTSFIYFFESNNPSVQGIIDVTGTFACNLERRECVKSTGTFSW
;
A
#
# COMPACT_ATOMS: atom_id res chain seq x y z
N MET A 1 -0.16 -5.95 -13.09
CA MET A 1 0.32 -5.32 -11.84
C MET A 1 0.30 -6.33 -10.71
N LEU A 2 -0.87 -6.81 -10.28
CA LEU A 2 -0.93 -7.91 -9.30
C LEU A 2 -0.22 -9.17 -9.80
N GLU A 3 -0.47 -9.58 -11.05
CA GLU A 3 0.23 -10.71 -11.69
C GLU A 3 1.75 -10.51 -11.77
N ASP A 4 2.22 -9.26 -11.81
CA ASP A 4 3.63 -8.89 -11.96
C ASP A 4 4.41 -9.21 -10.66
N PHE A 5 3.74 -9.22 -9.50
CA PHE A 5 4.32 -9.62 -8.21
C PHE A 5 4.48 -11.14 -8.05
N ASP A 6 3.66 -11.91 -8.77
CA ASP A 6 3.71 -13.37 -8.72
C ASP A 6 4.60 -13.93 -9.84
N ASN A 7 4.71 -13.20 -10.95
CA ASN A 7 5.43 -13.62 -12.14
C ASN A 7 6.24 -12.46 -12.76
N PRO A 8 7.31 -11.99 -12.10
CA PRO A 8 8.20 -11.00 -12.71
C PRO A 8 8.86 -11.58 -13.96
N ASP A 9 8.86 -10.81 -15.05
CA ASP A 9 9.32 -11.22 -16.38
C ASP A 9 10.58 -10.48 -16.86
N GLY A 10 11.03 -9.48 -16.09
CA GLY A 10 12.25 -8.73 -16.34
C GLY A 10 13.51 -9.51 -15.95
N THR A 11 14.62 -9.22 -16.64
CA THR A 11 15.96 -9.67 -16.24
C THR A 11 16.75 -8.48 -15.74
N VAL A 12 17.27 -8.57 -14.51
CA VAL A 12 18.02 -7.47 -13.91
C VAL A 12 19.51 -7.58 -14.27
N THR A 13 20.08 -6.43 -14.62
CA THR A 13 21.50 -6.26 -14.96
C THR A 13 22.11 -5.15 -14.12
N ALA A 14 23.44 -5.08 -14.08
CA ALA A 14 24.17 -3.97 -13.43
C ALA A 14 23.72 -2.60 -13.94
N MET A 15 23.47 -2.47 -15.25
CA MET A 15 23.01 -1.22 -15.87
C MET A 15 21.61 -0.83 -15.38
N ILE A 16 20.70 -1.80 -15.27
CA ILE A 16 19.36 -1.57 -14.72
C ILE A 16 19.46 -1.12 -13.26
N MET A 17 20.24 -1.83 -12.44
CA MET A 17 20.43 -1.42 -11.03
C MET A 17 21.08 -0.05 -10.88
N ALA A 18 22.03 0.31 -11.74
CA ALA A 18 22.60 1.66 -11.77
C ALA A 18 21.55 2.75 -12.00
N GLU A 19 20.50 2.44 -12.77
CA GLU A 19 19.41 3.37 -13.10
C GLU A 19 18.37 3.48 -11.97
N VAL A 20 18.02 2.38 -11.33
CA VAL A 20 16.87 2.31 -10.41
C VAL A 20 17.24 2.26 -8.92
N ALA A 21 18.53 2.10 -8.56
CA ALA A 21 18.93 1.95 -7.16
C ALA A 21 18.51 3.12 -6.27
N SER A 22 18.66 4.37 -6.72
CA SER A 22 18.23 5.53 -5.93
C SER A 22 16.71 5.57 -5.74
N GLN A 23 15.94 5.18 -6.75
CA GLN A 23 14.48 5.08 -6.64
C GLN A 23 14.06 4.01 -5.63
N ILE A 24 14.78 2.88 -5.59
CA ILE A 24 14.54 1.80 -4.62
C ILE A 24 14.81 2.27 -3.19
N GLU A 25 15.92 3.00 -2.97
CA GLU A 25 16.26 3.56 -1.66
C GLU A 25 15.19 4.57 -1.20
N GLU A 26 14.81 5.51 -2.07
CA GLU A 26 13.79 6.51 -1.80
C GLU A 26 12.44 5.85 -1.48
N ALA A 27 11.96 4.94 -2.33
CA ALA A 27 10.67 4.27 -2.13
C ALA A 27 10.60 3.44 -0.83
N PHE A 28 11.69 2.77 -0.45
CA PHE A 28 11.73 2.02 0.80
C PHE A 28 11.75 2.93 2.03
N GLU A 29 12.52 4.00 1.98
CA GLU A 29 12.58 4.97 3.07
C GLU A 29 11.25 5.69 3.26
N ASP A 30 10.65 6.13 2.15
CA ASP A 30 9.35 6.79 2.14
C ASP A 30 8.27 5.84 2.64
N SER A 31 8.20 4.60 2.15
CA SER A 31 7.20 3.64 2.60
C SER A 31 7.28 3.32 4.09
N GLN A 32 8.47 3.05 4.64
CA GLN A 32 8.60 2.70 6.05
C GLN A 32 8.29 3.85 7.01
N SER A 33 8.30 5.08 6.53
CA SER A 33 8.19 6.27 7.38
C SER A 33 7.02 7.18 7.01
N SER A 34 6.21 6.75 6.06
CA SER A 34 5.04 7.48 5.59
C SER A 34 3.84 7.07 6.43
N ASP A 35 3.27 8.06 7.11
CA ASP A 35 2.00 7.90 7.82
C ASP A 35 0.85 7.65 6.83
N PHE A 36 1.00 8.00 5.55
CA PHE A 36 -0.07 7.89 4.55
C PHE A 36 -0.58 6.45 4.34
N TYR A 37 0.31 5.47 4.27
CA TYR A 37 -0.12 4.07 4.07
C TYR A 37 -0.77 3.50 5.31
N ASN A 38 -0.24 3.87 6.48
CA ASN A 38 -0.85 3.51 7.76
C ASN A 38 -2.23 4.17 7.89
N GLU A 39 -2.37 5.44 7.50
CA GLU A 39 -3.64 6.16 7.51
C GLU A 39 -4.68 5.49 6.61
N ILE A 40 -4.30 5.02 5.41
CA ILE A 40 -5.22 4.22 4.57
C ILE A 40 -5.65 2.94 5.29
N LEU A 41 -4.71 2.19 5.87
CA LEU A 41 -5.03 0.97 6.61
C LEU A 41 -5.91 1.24 7.83
N ASP A 42 -5.62 2.29 8.58
CA ASP A 42 -6.35 2.72 9.77
C ASP A 42 -7.79 3.10 9.40
N VAL A 43 -8.02 3.76 8.26
CA VAL A 43 -9.39 4.07 7.78
C VAL A 43 -10.14 2.80 7.40
N ILE A 44 -9.48 1.84 6.73
CA ILE A 44 -10.11 0.55 6.40
C ILE A 44 -10.39 -0.25 7.68
N GLU A 45 -9.46 -0.26 8.64
CA GLU A 45 -9.61 -0.93 9.92
C GLU A 45 -10.74 -0.31 10.75
N ALA A 46 -10.81 1.02 10.84
CA ALA A 46 -11.91 1.72 11.49
C ALA A 46 -13.26 1.37 10.86
N THR A 47 -13.31 1.26 9.52
CA THR A 47 -14.52 0.83 8.79
C THR A 47 -14.89 -0.61 9.13
N ILE A 48 -13.90 -1.51 9.24
CA ILE A 48 -14.10 -2.90 9.64
C ILE A 48 -14.63 -3.00 11.07
N VAL A 49 -14.00 -2.29 12.00
CA VAL A 49 -14.39 -2.27 13.42
C VAL A 49 -15.81 -1.75 13.58
N TRP A 50 -16.16 -0.71 12.84
CA TRP A 50 -17.54 -0.21 12.79
C TRP A 50 -18.51 -1.27 12.24
N LEU A 51 -18.17 -1.93 11.12
CA LEU A 51 -19.01 -3.00 10.57
C LEU A 51 -19.22 -4.16 11.57
N ASP A 52 -18.18 -4.56 12.30
CA ASP A 52 -18.27 -5.60 13.32
C ASP A 52 -19.19 -5.18 14.48
N GLN A 53 -19.07 -3.94 14.94
CA GLN A 53 -19.91 -3.39 16.01
C GLN A 53 -21.39 -3.30 15.63
N GLU A 54 -21.68 -2.96 14.37
CA GLU A 54 -23.04 -2.84 13.86
C GLU A 54 -23.61 -4.19 13.35
N THR A 55 -22.83 -5.27 13.36
CA THR A 55 -23.27 -6.60 12.92
C THR A 55 -23.71 -7.47 14.10
N ASP A 56 -24.94 -7.99 14.04
CA ASP A 56 -25.48 -8.89 15.07
C ASP A 56 -24.91 -10.32 15.02
N GLU A 57 -25.25 -11.16 16.01
CA GLU A 57 -24.80 -12.56 16.09
C GLU A 57 -25.25 -13.42 14.88
N ASP A 58 -26.29 -12.98 14.15
CA ASP A 58 -26.82 -13.64 12.97
C ASP A 58 -26.16 -13.13 11.66
N GLY A 59 -25.21 -12.19 11.75
CA GLY A 59 -24.51 -11.61 10.60
C GLY A 59 -25.32 -10.54 9.86
N ASN A 60 -26.30 -9.91 10.53
CA ASN A 60 -27.07 -8.81 9.98
C ASN A 60 -26.51 -7.47 10.45
N LEU A 61 -26.37 -6.53 9.52
CA LEU A 61 -25.93 -5.17 9.81
C LEU A 61 -27.14 -4.32 10.25
N ASP A 62 -27.14 -3.81 11.48
CA ASP A 62 -28.27 -3.07 12.06
C ASP A 62 -28.05 -1.56 12.07
N LEU A 63 -28.46 -0.88 11.00
CA LEU A 63 -28.37 0.58 10.88
C LEU A 63 -29.69 1.26 11.30
N ALA A 64 -30.37 0.70 12.29
CA ALA A 64 -31.64 1.23 12.79
C ALA A 64 -31.49 2.62 13.42
N GLU A 65 -30.36 2.90 14.10
CA GLU A 65 -30.07 4.21 14.69
C GLU A 65 -29.92 5.31 13.63
N GLU A 66 -29.44 4.95 12.44
CA GLU A 66 -29.34 5.80 11.25
C GLU A 66 -30.65 5.86 10.44
N GLY A 67 -31.70 5.17 10.89
CA GLY A 67 -33.01 5.13 10.22
C GLY A 67 -33.06 4.27 8.95
N LEU A 68 -32.04 3.43 8.71
CA LEU A 68 -31.92 2.57 7.54
C LEU A 68 -32.41 1.13 7.78
N GLY A 69 -32.48 0.72 9.06
CA GLY A 69 -32.95 -0.60 9.48
C GLY A 69 -31.89 -1.69 9.33
N THR A 70 -32.33 -2.94 9.39
CA THR A 70 -31.44 -4.11 9.45
C THR A 70 -31.27 -4.79 8.10
N PHE A 71 -30.02 -5.05 7.70
CA PHE A 71 -29.63 -5.66 6.43
C PHE A 71 -29.06 -7.07 6.65
N ARG A 72 -29.75 -8.08 6.12
CA ARG A 72 -29.28 -9.47 6.23
C ARG A 72 -28.20 -9.77 5.21
N ALA A 73 -27.06 -10.31 5.64
CA ALA A 73 -25.92 -10.64 4.78
C ALA A 73 -25.60 -9.49 3.80
N PRO A 74 -25.27 -8.30 4.34
CA PRO A 74 -25.19 -7.08 3.55
C PRO A 74 -24.25 -7.29 2.36
N SER A 75 -24.75 -6.92 1.19
CA SER A 75 -24.01 -6.95 -0.05
C SER A 75 -24.23 -5.63 -0.75
N GLY A 76 -23.15 -4.96 -1.17
CA GLY A 76 -23.25 -3.60 -1.66
C GLY A 76 -21.89 -2.92 -1.80
N ALA A 77 -21.90 -1.60 -1.80
CA ALA A 77 -20.70 -0.79 -1.78
C ALA A 77 -20.80 0.24 -0.65
N LEU A 78 -19.68 0.49 0.00
CA LEU A 78 -19.50 1.54 1.00
C LEU A 78 -18.55 2.57 0.43
N ALA A 79 -18.82 3.85 0.69
CA ALA A 79 -17.89 4.93 0.47
C ALA A 79 -17.57 5.57 1.82
N VAL A 80 -16.29 5.76 2.10
CA VAL A 80 -15.77 6.29 3.35
C VAL A 80 -15.00 7.55 3.00
N ASP A 81 -15.47 8.68 3.49
CA ASP A 81 -14.78 9.96 3.37
C ASP A 81 -14.02 10.22 4.67
N HIS A 82 -12.71 10.41 4.54
CA HIS A 82 -11.80 10.70 5.65
C HIS A 82 -11.08 12.02 5.39
N THR A 83 -10.95 12.86 6.42
CA THR A 83 -10.13 14.07 6.36
C THR A 83 -8.74 13.72 6.83
N CYS A 84 -7.73 13.96 6.01
CA CYS A 84 -6.38 13.54 6.34
C CYS A 84 -5.87 14.24 7.61
N THR A 85 -4.98 13.56 8.32
CA THR A 85 -4.39 14.03 9.59
C THR A 85 -3.65 15.36 9.42
N GLY A 86 -3.05 15.57 8.25
CA GLY A 86 -2.30 16.78 7.91
C GLY A 86 -0.85 16.73 8.39
N TRP A 87 -0.27 17.89 8.65
CA TRP A 87 1.11 18.01 9.17
C TRP A 87 1.18 18.21 10.69
N GLY A 88 0.05 18.09 11.37
CA GLY A 88 -0.03 18.14 12.82
C GLY A 88 0.20 16.76 13.45
N ASP A 89 0.63 16.76 14.71
CA ASP A 89 0.86 15.51 15.47
C ASP A 89 -0.44 14.86 15.97
N THR A 90 -1.59 15.50 15.72
CA THR A 90 -2.91 15.04 16.14
C THR A 90 -3.86 15.14 14.97
N GLU A 91 -4.67 14.11 14.80
CA GLU A 91 -5.79 14.11 13.85
C GLU A 91 -6.68 15.33 14.12
N THR A 92 -6.75 16.22 13.15
CA THR A 92 -7.65 17.36 13.14
C THR A 92 -8.62 17.19 11.99
N ASN A 93 -9.93 17.29 12.26
CA ASN A 93 -10.97 17.40 11.23
C ASN A 93 -10.91 18.78 10.54
N ASP A 94 -9.76 19.13 9.97
CA ASP A 94 -9.53 20.34 9.20
C ASP A 94 -9.53 19.98 7.71
N PRO A 95 -10.55 20.39 6.94
CA PRO A 95 -10.62 20.13 5.51
C PRO A 95 -9.42 20.66 4.72
N GLU A 96 -8.65 21.62 5.26
CA GLU A 96 -7.41 22.08 4.63
C GLU A 96 -6.32 21.01 4.59
N ASN A 97 -6.45 19.92 5.34
CA ASN A 97 -5.51 18.80 5.30
C ASN A 97 -5.68 17.90 4.08
N GLY A 98 -6.71 18.12 3.26
CA GLY A 98 -7.08 17.25 2.16
C GLY A 98 -7.97 16.10 2.60
N THR A 99 -8.40 15.29 1.63
CA THR A 99 -9.37 14.23 1.87
C THR A 99 -8.93 12.92 1.23
N LEU A 100 -9.30 11.82 1.86
CA LEU A 100 -9.17 10.46 1.36
C LEU A 100 -10.57 9.87 1.23
N THR A 101 -10.97 9.54 0.01
CA THR A 101 -12.23 8.83 -0.25
C THR A 101 -11.89 7.40 -0.62
N LEU A 102 -12.31 6.44 0.22
CA LEU A 102 -12.19 5.01 -0.05
C LEU A 102 -13.55 4.44 -0.42
N ALA A 103 -13.56 3.47 -1.32
CA ALA A 103 -14.73 2.72 -1.69
C ALA A 103 -14.44 1.22 -1.62
N LEU A 104 -15.33 0.54 -0.92
CA LEU A 104 -15.22 -0.86 -0.53
C LEU A 104 -16.47 -1.58 -1.02
N THR A 105 -16.33 -2.87 -1.29
CA THR A 105 -17.49 -3.73 -1.58
C THR A 105 -17.80 -4.62 -0.40
N LEU A 106 -19.08 -4.89 -0.16
CA LEU A 106 -19.54 -5.86 0.82
C LEU A 106 -20.09 -7.08 0.10
N GLY A 107 -19.72 -8.27 0.56
CA GLY A 107 -20.20 -9.55 0.06
C GLY A 107 -20.46 -10.50 1.22
N GLY A 108 -21.73 -10.63 1.61
CA GLY A 108 -22.12 -11.49 2.74
C GLY A 108 -21.47 -11.06 4.05
N GLY A 109 -21.42 -9.76 4.32
CA GLY A 109 -20.80 -9.19 5.54
C GLY A 109 -19.29 -9.01 5.49
N ASN A 110 -18.60 -9.57 4.49
CA ASN A 110 -17.16 -9.40 4.32
C ASN A 110 -16.84 -8.20 3.42
N ILE A 111 -15.72 -7.55 3.68
CA ILE A 111 -15.14 -6.58 2.75
C ILE A 111 -14.56 -7.34 1.56
N GLY A 112 -14.82 -6.87 0.35
CA GLY A 112 -14.27 -7.44 -0.87
C GLY A 112 -12.74 -7.34 -0.92
N ALA A 113 -12.11 -8.16 -1.76
CA ALA A 113 -10.65 -8.24 -1.84
C ALA A 113 -9.96 -6.95 -2.31
N LEU A 114 -10.70 -6.03 -2.92
CA LEU A 114 -10.18 -4.78 -3.48
C LEU A 114 -10.89 -3.59 -2.86
N VAL A 115 -10.10 -2.66 -2.35
CA VAL A 115 -10.51 -1.31 -1.96
C VAL A 115 -9.90 -0.35 -2.97
N TRP A 116 -10.71 0.55 -3.54
CA TRP A 116 -10.24 1.62 -4.40
C TRP A 116 -10.51 2.97 -3.75
N GLY A 117 -9.73 3.98 -4.07
CA GLY A 117 -9.92 5.30 -3.51
C GLY A 117 -9.20 6.37 -4.28
N PHE A 118 -9.41 7.60 -3.82
CA PHE A 118 -8.75 8.79 -4.33
C PHE A 118 -8.40 9.69 -3.16
N ALA A 119 -7.22 10.27 -3.19
CA ALA A 119 -6.80 11.31 -2.27
C ALA A 119 -6.76 12.66 -3.00
N ASP A 120 -7.38 13.67 -2.39
CA ASP A 120 -7.39 15.06 -2.85
C ASP A 120 -6.52 15.91 -1.90
N ASP A 121 -5.33 16.31 -2.37
CA ASP A 121 -4.31 17.06 -1.61
C ASP A 121 -4.10 16.55 -0.17
N CYS A 122 -4.11 15.23 0.03
CA CYS A 122 -4.00 14.61 1.34
C CYS A 122 -2.61 14.85 1.93
N LYS A 123 -2.55 15.59 3.04
CA LYS A 123 -1.31 16.00 3.71
C LYS A 123 -0.94 15.03 4.81
N TYR A 124 0.33 14.68 4.85
CA TYR A 124 0.89 13.75 5.84
C TYR A 124 2.36 14.08 6.11
N LEU A 125 2.92 13.47 7.15
CA LEU A 125 4.33 13.56 7.48
C LEU A 125 5.10 12.32 6.99
N VAL A 126 6.31 12.57 6.48
CA VAL A 126 7.30 11.53 6.18
C VAL A 126 8.56 11.89 6.94
N ARG A 127 8.85 11.22 8.05
CA ARG A 127 9.97 11.57 8.97
C ARG A 127 9.96 13.05 9.39
N GLY A 128 8.77 13.63 9.60
CA GLY A 128 8.59 15.04 9.94
C GLY A 128 8.77 16.01 8.76
N LEU A 129 9.00 15.51 7.54
CA LEU A 129 8.90 16.31 6.33
C LEU A 129 7.44 16.41 5.89
N ARG A 130 7.07 17.60 5.42
CA ARG A 130 5.73 17.90 4.93
C ARG A 130 5.56 17.34 3.52
N ALA A 131 4.68 16.35 3.41
CA ALA A 131 4.30 15.74 2.15
C ALA A 131 2.82 16.02 1.83
N SER A 132 2.46 15.95 0.56
CA SER A 132 1.07 15.79 0.14
C SER A 132 0.96 14.80 -1.00
N TYR A 133 -0.20 14.15 -1.12
CA TYR A 133 -0.51 13.22 -2.18
C TYR A 133 -1.88 13.54 -2.79
N ASP A 134 -1.92 13.55 -4.12
CA ASP A 134 -3.10 13.76 -4.94
C ASP A 134 -3.15 12.67 -6.01
N GLY A 135 -4.12 11.76 -5.95
CA GLY A 135 -4.18 10.64 -6.88
C GLY A 135 -5.02 9.44 -6.47
N ASP A 136 -5.01 8.45 -7.37
CA ASP A 136 -5.74 7.19 -7.25
C ASP A 136 -4.97 6.20 -6.38
N ILE A 137 -5.71 5.50 -5.51
CA ILE A 137 -5.19 4.49 -4.60
C ILE A 137 -5.97 3.20 -4.80
N ALA A 138 -5.29 2.07 -4.72
CA ALA A 138 -5.92 0.76 -4.59
C ALA A 138 -5.17 -0.10 -3.58
N VAL A 139 -5.94 -0.82 -2.76
CA VAL A 139 -5.42 -1.82 -1.81
C VAL A 139 -6.08 -3.16 -2.13
N TYR A 140 -5.27 -4.18 -2.38
CA TYR A 140 -5.73 -5.51 -2.70
C TYR A 140 -5.24 -6.52 -1.66
N PHE A 141 -6.17 -7.24 -1.03
CA PHE A 141 -5.92 -8.21 0.03
C PHE A 141 -5.87 -9.67 -0.45
N GLY A 142 -5.95 -9.92 -1.76
CA GLY A 142 -5.98 -11.29 -2.31
C GLY A 142 -7.35 -11.98 -2.21
N ARG A 143 -8.10 -11.69 -1.14
CA ARG A 143 -9.36 -12.36 -0.79
C ARG A 143 -10.30 -11.41 -0.05
N PRO A 144 -11.60 -11.73 0.05
CA PRO A 144 -12.47 -11.05 0.98
C PRO A 144 -11.94 -11.10 2.42
N VAL A 145 -12.12 -10.02 3.16
CA VAL A 145 -11.66 -9.82 4.53
C VAL A 145 -12.88 -9.81 5.45
N ALA A 146 -12.90 -10.70 6.44
CA ALA A 146 -13.95 -10.73 7.44
C ALA A 146 -13.74 -9.61 8.49
N PRO A 147 -14.82 -9.09 9.10
CA PRO A 147 -14.70 -7.97 10.05
C PRO A 147 -13.83 -8.25 11.29
N SER A 148 -13.65 -9.51 11.66
CA SER A 148 -12.81 -9.91 12.79
C SER A 148 -11.33 -10.05 12.47
N GLU A 149 -10.92 -9.90 11.21
CA GLU A 149 -9.53 -10.14 10.79
C GLU A 149 -8.65 -8.90 10.95
N PRO A 150 -7.45 -9.03 11.56
CA PRO A 150 -6.54 -7.91 11.71
C PRO A 150 -5.90 -7.54 10.36
N ILE A 151 -6.34 -6.44 9.75
CA ILE A 151 -5.88 -6.03 8.40
C ILE A 151 -4.36 -5.85 8.34
N ALA A 152 -3.77 -5.30 9.40
CA ALA A 152 -2.32 -5.07 9.48
C ALA A 152 -1.47 -6.36 9.39
N GLU A 153 -2.07 -7.53 9.61
CA GLU A 153 -1.40 -8.83 9.50
C GLU A 153 -1.63 -9.51 8.13
N LEU A 154 -2.48 -8.93 7.27
CA LEU A 154 -2.81 -9.49 5.97
C LEU A 154 -1.76 -9.10 4.92
N GLU A 155 -1.51 -10.02 3.99
CA GLU A 155 -0.86 -9.64 2.74
C GLU A 155 -1.71 -8.58 2.02
N SER A 156 -1.06 -7.48 1.66
CA SER A 156 -1.70 -6.35 1.00
C SER A 156 -0.82 -5.85 -0.13
N VAL A 157 -1.43 -5.60 -1.28
CA VAL A 157 -0.81 -4.94 -2.42
C VAL A 157 -1.39 -3.54 -2.55
N PHE A 158 -0.53 -2.55 -2.42
CA PHE A 158 -0.85 -1.16 -2.63
C PHE A 158 -0.45 -0.75 -4.05
N ALA A 159 -1.32 0.00 -4.70
CA ALA A 159 -1.00 0.69 -5.94
C ALA A 159 -1.43 2.16 -5.79
N ALA A 160 -0.51 3.06 -6.11
CA ALA A 160 -0.73 4.49 -6.02
C ALA A 160 -0.31 5.16 -7.35
N ALA A 161 -1.21 5.95 -7.93
CA ALA A 161 -0.96 6.67 -9.17
C ALA A 161 -1.42 8.12 -9.03
N GLY A 162 -0.50 9.08 -9.09
CA GLY A 162 -0.83 10.45 -8.77
C GLY A 162 0.36 11.39 -8.78
N THR A 163 0.29 12.39 -7.91
CA THR A 163 1.34 13.37 -7.68
C THR A 163 1.67 13.39 -6.20
N ILE A 164 2.96 13.31 -5.89
CA ILE A 164 3.48 13.52 -4.55
C ILE A 164 4.16 14.89 -4.47
N GLY A 165 3.88 15.64 -3.42
CA GLY A 165 4.43 16.96 -3.16
C GLY A 165 5.36 16.95 -1.95
N PHE A 166 6.58 17.46 -2.09
CA PHE A 166 7.52 17.67 -0.98
C PHE A 166 8.13 19.06 -1.05
N GLY A 167 7.99 19.85 0.02
CA GLY A 167 8.66 21.16 0.11
C GLY A 167 8.33 22.13 -1.05
N GLY A 168 7.14 22.00 -1.65
CA GLY A 168 6.70 22.80 -2.80
C GLY A 168 7.17 22.29 -4.18
N VAL A 169 7.87 21.15 -4.22
CA VAL A 169 8.19 20.41 -5.45
C VAL A 169 7.19 19.28 -5.60
N THR A 170 6.71 19.03 -6.82
CA THR A 170 5.84 17.89 -7.13
C THR A 170 6.50 16.92 -8.07
N ALA A 171 6.22 15.64 -7.89
CA ALA A 171 6.66 14.54 -8.75
C ALA A 171 5.48 13.61 -9.04
N SER A 172 5.43 13.03 -10.24
CA SER A 172 4.44 12.00 -10.54
C SER A 172 4.83 10.69 -9.88
N LEU A 173 3.86 10.06 -9.23
CA LEU A 173 3.97 8.75 -8.61
C LEU A 173 3.17 7.74 -9.45
N ASN A 174 3.76 6.57 -9.70
CA ASN A 174 3.06 5.42 -10.27
C ASN A 174 3.75 4.16 -9.76
N GLU A 175 3.47 3.86 -8.50
CA GLU A 175 4.17 2.83 -7.74
C GLU A 175 3.20 1.78 -7.25
N ALA A 176 3.73 0.57 -7.09
CA ALA A 176 3.04 -0.50 -6.42
C ALA A 176 4.01 -1.26 -5.55
N PHE A 177 3.55 -1.59 -4.35
CA PHE A 177 4.30 -2.40 -3.42
C PHE A 177 3.38 -3.42 -2.74
N ARG A 178 3.95 -4.50 -2.26
CA ARG A 178 3.28 -5.56 -1.51
C ARG A 178 3.90 -5.67 -0.14
N ILE A 179 3.08 -5.69 0.90
CA ILE A 179 3.47 -6.12 2.24
C ILE A 179 2.95 -7.54 2.40
N THR A 180 3.86 -8.50 2.54
CA THR A 180 3.50 -9.93 2.72
C THR A 180 3.13 -10.23 4.17
N GLU A 181 2.49 -11.38 4.43
CA GLU A 181 2.18 -11.85 5.79
C GLU A 181 3.43 -11.96 6.70
N SER A 182 4.63 -12.16 6.14
CA SER A 182 5.88 -12.19 6.92
C SER A 182 6.40 -10.79 7.29
N GLY A 183 5.69 -9.74 6.88
CA GLY A 183 6.11 -8.35 6.97
C GLY A 183 7.16 -7.97 5.94
N ARG A 184 7.46 -8.81 4.94
CA ARG A 184 8.40 -8.44 3.87
C ARG A 184 7.76 -7.42 2.93
N PHE A 185 8.50 -6.36 2.62
CA PHE A 185 8.12 -5.30 1.69
C PHE A 185 8.69 -5.62 0.29
N ASP A 186 7.81 -5.77 -0.68
CA ASP A 186 8.12 -6.01 -2.09
C ASP A 186 7.77 -4.76 -2.90
N LEU A 187 8.75 -4.12 -3.53
CA LEU A 187 8.56 -3.02 -4.46
C LEU A 187 8.55 -3.53 -5.91
N LEU A 188 7.49 -3.25 -6.66
CA LEU A 188 7.41 -3.61 -8.07
C LEU A 188 8.11 -2.55 -8.94
N ILE A 189 9.23 -2.93 -9.54
CA ILE A 189 9.97 -2.07 -10.46
C ILE A 189 9.58 -2.40 -11.89
N ARG A 190 9.02 -1.41 -12.60
CA ARG A 190 8.67 -1.51 -14.02
C ARG A 190 9.76 -0.92 -14.90
N LEU A 191 10.25 -1.72 -15.82
CA LEU A 191 11.29 -1.34 -16.78
C LEU A 191 10.66 -0.65 -18.00
N ARG A 192 11.52 0.04 -18.77
CA ARG A 192 11.10 0.79 -19.97
C ARG A 192 10.51 -0.09 -21.07
N ASP A 193 10.91 -1.35 -21.12
CA ASP A 193 10.38 -2.36 -22.05
C ASP A 193 9.06 -3.00 -21.57
N ARG A 194 8.51 -2.50 -20.45
CA ARG A 194 7.29 -2.96 -19.78
C ARG A 194 7.42 -4.31 -19.06
N THR A 195 8.62 -4.87 -18.99
CA THR A 195 8.87 -5.98 -18.07
C THR A 195 9.03 -5.46 -16.65
N SER A 196 8.98 -6.36 -15.66
CA SER A 196 9.11 -5.99 -14.26
C SER A 196 9.95 -6.96 -13.46
N PHE A 197 10.53 -6.46 -12.37
CA PHE A 197 11.14 -7.26 -11.33
C PHE A 197 10.71 -6.73 -9.96
N ILE A 198 10.93 -7.53 -8.93
CA ILE A 198 10.61 -7.16 -7.55
C ILE A 198 11.91 -6.86 -6.83
N TYR A 199 12.00 -5.70 -6.20
CA TYR A 199 13.00 -5.47 -5.17
C TYR A 199 12.37 -5.68 -3.81
N PHE A 200 13.02 -6.39 -2.90
CA PHE A 200 12.42 -6.69 -1.60
C PHE A 200 13.31 -6.33 -0.42
N PHE A 201 12.67 -6.07 0.70
CA PHE A 201 13.26 -5.79 1.99
C PHE A 201 12.54 -6.59 3.08
N GLU A 202 13.28 -7.29 3.92
CA GLU A 202 12.71 -7.94 5.11
C GLU A 202 12.58 -6.90 6.23
N SER A 203 11.36 -6.56 6.66
CA SER A 203 11.14 -5.54 7.69
C SER A 203 11.82 -5.85 9.02
N ASN A 204 11.92 -7.14 9.37
CA ASN A 204 12.59 -7.59 10.59
C ASN A 204 14.13 -7.58 10.50
N ASN A 205 14.68 -7.45 9.30
CA ASN A 205 16.11 -7.35 9.07
C ASN A 205 16.38 -6.60 7.76
N PRO A 206 16.47 -5.26 7.79
CA PRO A 206 16.70 -4.44 6.59
C PRO A 206 18.00 -4.76 5.84
N SER A 207 18.93 -5.48 6.47
CA SER A 207 20.14 -6.00 5.80
C SER A 207 19.85 -7.17 4.86
N VAL A 208 18.68 -7.80 5.00
CA VAL A 208 18.17 -8.83 4.08
C VAL A 208 17.27 -8.14 3.07
N GLN A 209 17.87 -7.88 1.91
CA GLN A 209 17.22 -7.27 0.76
C GLN A 209 17.69 -7.96 -0.52
N GLY A 210 16.94 -7.80 -1.59
CA GLY A 210 17.25 -8.53 -2.80
C GLY A 210 16.34 -8.24 -3.97
N ILE A 211 16.56 -9.02 -5.03
CA ILE A 211 15.81 -8.94 -6.28
C ILE A 211 15.16 -10.29 -6.52
N ILE A 212 13.92 -10.28 -6.97
CA ILE A 212 13.30 -11.41 -7.67
C ILE A 212 13.04 -10.99 -9.11
N ASP A 213 13.65 -11.70 -10.04
CA ASP A 213 13.48 -11.50 -11.47
C ASP A 213 13.19 -12.85 -12.16
N VAL A 214 13.03 -12.84 -13.48
CA VAL A 214 12.72 -14.05 -14.25
C VAL A 214 13.80 -15.15 -14.15
N THR A 215 15.01 -14.79 -13.73
CA THR A 215 16.16 -15.70 -13.57
C THR A 215 16.30 -16.24 -12.14
N GLY A 216 15.53 -15.74 -11.20
CA GLY A 216 15.47 -16.18 -9.81
C GLY A 216 15.73 -15.06 -8.80
N THR A 217 16.22 -15.45 -7.62
CA THR A 217 16.43 -14.53 -6.49
C THR A 217 17.89 -14.18 -6.30
N PHE A 218 18.16 -12.90 -6.06
CA PHE A 218 19.47 -12.36 -5.72
C PHE A 218 19.42 -11.76 -4.32
N ALA A 219 20.48 -11.94 -3.54
CA ALA A 219 20.72 -11.16 -2.32
C ALA A 219 21.50 -9.90 -2.70
N CYS A 220 21.01 -8.74 -2.32
CA CYS A 220 21.60 -7.46 -2.71
C CYS A 220 22.05 -6.66 -1.49
N ASN A 221 23.00 -5.77 -1.71
CA ASN A 221 23.43 -4.77 -0.75
C ASN A 221 23.57 -3.43 -1.50
N LEU A 222 22.67 -2.49 -1.19
CA LEU A 222 22.63 -1.18 -1.86
C LEU A 222 23.86 -0.33 -1.53
N GLU A 223 24.36 -0.36 -0.28
CA GLU A 223 25.57 0.37 0.12
C GLU A 223 26.82 -0.06 -0.64
N ARG A 224 26.96 -1.37 -0.86
CA ARG A 224 28.08 -1.98 -1.62
C ARG A 224 27.81 -2.01 -3.11
N ARG A 225 26.59 -1.68 -3.54
CA ARG A 225 26.11 -1.73 -4.92
C ARG A 225 26.41 -3.08 -5.56
N GLU A 226 26.05 -4.15 -4.86
CA GLU A 226 26.36 -5.53 -5.24
C GLU A 226 25.14 -6.43 -5.06
N CYS A 227 24.92 -7.33 -6.02
CA CYS A 227 23.94 -8.40 -5.94
C CYS A 227 24.58 -9.75 -6.24
N VAL A 228 24.27 -10.74 -5.41
CA VAL A 228 24.83 -12.09 -5.45
C VAL A 228 23.71 -13.11 -5.66
N LYS A 229 23.93 -14.05 -6.58
CA LYS A 229 23.15 -15.28 -6.72
C LYS A 229 24.05 -16.51 -6.74
N SER A 230 23.45 -17.70 -6.65
CA SER A 230 24.17 -18.98 -6.62
C SER A 230 25.14 -19.20 -7.78
N THR A 231 24.92 -18.53 -8.92
CA THR A 231 25.72 -18.69 -10.15
C THR A 231 26.63 -17.50 -10.46
N GLY A 232 26.65 -16.43 -9.65
CA GLY A 232 27.51 -15.28 -9.87
C GLY A 232 27.10 -14.01 -9.13
N THR A 233 27.88 -12.95 -9.33
CA THR A 233 27.72 -11.64 -8.69
C THR A 233 27.79 -10.55 -9.76
N PHE A 234 27.07 -9.45 -9.55
CA PHE A 234 27.26 -8.23 -10.34
C PHE A 234 27.23 -6.98 -9.43
N SER A 235 27.86 -5.90 -9.90
CA SER A 235 27.99 -4.62 -9.17
C SER A 235 27.70 -3.43 -10.09
N TRP A 236 27.33 -2.28 -9.52
CA TRP A 236 26.96 -1.07 -10.25
C TRP A 236 27.45 0.24 -9.62
#